data_AF-A0A6I2VFD5-F1
#
_entry.id   AF-A0A6I2VFD5-F1
#
_cell.length_a   1.000
_cell.length_b   1.000
_cell.length_c   1.000
_cell.angle_alpha   90.00
_cell.angle_beta   90.00
_cell.angle_gamma   90.00
#
_symmetry.space_group_name_H-M   'P 1'
#
loop_
_entity.id
_entity.type
_entity.pdbx_description
1 polymer ?
#
loop_
_entity_poly.entity_id
_entity_poly.type
_entity_poly.pdbx_seq_one_letter_code
_entity_poly.pdbx_strand_id
1 'polypeptide(L)'
;MTMNIFDRVRKNGTHAAADDHLGPGSPAYTEVHQRRDELAAVVAEMTWDLGGLTYEMAIRDHFRIDVLVRRASELQEVDAQLGEVERLLAADYEGISGGCRACGAPHSRGAVYCWQCGLQLLQESQSAVVTGVTAPTAEIPAPAQTVPAPETQIQPPAPPRQPLPPR
;
A
#
# COMPACT_ATOMS: atom_id res chain seq x y z
N MET A 1 19.51 -21.64 -49.52
CA MET A 1 20.12 -21.06 -48.30
C MET A 1 19.37 -21.61 -47.10
N THR A 2 19.95 -22.60 -46.42
CA THR A 2 19.39 -23.23 -45.22
C THR A 2 19.59 -22.26 -44.05
N MET A 3 18.49 -21.75 -43.49
CA MET A 3 18.55 -20.80 -42.38
C MET A 3 19.03 -21.53 -41.13
N ASN A 4 20.14 -21.07 -40.53
CA ASN A 4 20.81 -21.77 -39.45
C ASN A 4 20.09 -21.53 -38.11
N ILE A 5 20.15 -22.48 -37.18
CA ILE A 5 19.36 -22.45 -35.94
C ILE A 5 19.68 -21.23 -35.06
N PHE A 6 20.93 -20.74 -35.15
CA PHE A 6 21.38 -19.52 -34.49
C PHE A 6 20.75 -18.23 -35.05
N ASP A 7 20.46 -18.16 -36.36
CA ASP A 7 19.73 -17.02 -36.96
C ASP A 7 18.27 -16.99 -36.51
N ARG A 8 17.68 -18.17 -36.25
CA ARG A 8 16.31 -18.28 -35.74
C ARG A 8 16.21 -17.84 -34.29
N VAL A 9 17.19 -18.15 -33.45
CA VAL A 9 17.25 -17.64 -32.07
C VAL A 9 17.44 -16.12 -32.06
N ARG A 10 18.26 -15.57 -32.97
CA ARG A 10 18.47 -14.11 -33.09
C ARG A 10 17.23 -13.35 -33.58
N LYS A 11 16.45 -13.93 -34.50
CA LYS A 11 15.17 -13.37 -34.96
C LYS A 11 14.00 -13.59 -33.99
N ASN A 12 14.01 -14.68 -33.23
CA ASN A 12 12.99 -14.91 -32.19
C ASN A 12 13.29 -14.13 -30.89
N GLY A 13 14.51 -13.62 -30.71
CA GLY A 13 14.91 -12.82 -29.55
C GLY A 13 14.31 -11.41 -29.49
N THR A 14 13.62 -10.95 -30.54
CA THR A 14 12.94 -9.63 -30.55
C THR A 14 11.42 -9.72 -30.38
N HIS A 15 10.88 -10.91 -30.14
CA HIS A 15 9.47 -11.14 -29.82
C HIS A 15 9.26 -11.85 -28.47
N ALA A 16 10.33 -12.01 -27.68
CA ALA A 16 10.16 -12.22 -26.24
C ALA A 16 9.42 -11.00 -25.70
N ALA A 17 8.31 -11.26 -25.02
CA ALA A 17 7.40 -10.35 -24.35
C ALA A 17 7.92 -8.92 -24.24
N ALA A 18 7.16 -7.95 -24.74
CA ALA A 18 7.20 -6.62 -24.16
C ALA A 18 6.86 -6.82 -22.68
N ASP A 19 7.91 -6.98 -21.88
CA ASP A 19 7.80 -7.07 -20.44
C ASP A 19 7.14 -5.75 -20.03
N ASP A 20 5.87 -5.86 -19.61
CA ASP A 20 5.13 -4.87 -18.82
C ASP A 20 5.87 -4.68 -17.50
N HIS A 21 7.09 -4.16 -17.58
CA HIS A 21 7.77 -3.65 -16.42
C HIS A 21 6.98 -2.42 -15.99
N LEU A 22 6.39 -2.49 -14.79
CA LEU A 22 5.87 -1.34 -14.06
C LEU A 22 7.03 -0.46 -13.57
N GLY A 23 7.92 -0.11 -14.49
CA GLY A 23 8.99 0.84 -14.26
C GLY A 23 8.48 2.27 -14.43
N PRO A 24 9.03 3.23 -13.67
CA PRO A 24 8.66 4.64 -13.80
C PRO A 24 8.83 5.11 -15.25
N GLY A 25 7.73 5.54 -15.87
CA GLY A 25 7.67 6.02 -17.26
C GLY A 25 7.14 5.01 -18.30
N SER A 26 6.80 3.77 -17.90
CA SER A 26 6.08 2.84 -18.80
C SER A 26 4.60 3.22 -18.94
N PRO A 27 3.94 2.90 -20.07
CA PRO A 27 2.51 3.18 -20.24
C PRO A 27 1.66 2.49 -19.18
N ALA A 28 1.98 1.24 -18.81
CA ALA A 28 1.32 0.51 -17.73
C ALA A 28 1.49 1.21 -16.37
N TYR A 29 2.70 1.70 -16.06
CA TYR A 29 2.94 2.49 -14.86
C TYR A 29 2.09 3.78 -14.84
N THR A 30 2.01 4.50 -15.96
CA THR A 30 1.18 5.72 -16.03
C THR A 30 -0.32 5.42 -15.89
N GLU A 31 -0.80 4.29 -16.40
CA GLU A 31 -2.20 3.86 -16.28
C GLU A 31 -2.58 3.55 -14.83
N VAL A 32 -1.72 2.83 -14.09
CA VAL A 32 -1.95 2.53 -12.67
C VAL A 32 -1.98 3.80 -11.83
N HIS A 33 -1.07 4.75 -12.09
CA HIS A 33 -1.08 6.06 -11.44
C HIS A 33 -2.33 6.87 -11.76
N GLN A 34 -2.75 6.91 -13.03
CA GLN A 34 -3.98 7.58 -13.43
C GLN A 34 -5.19 6.96 -12.72
N ARG A 35 -5.24 5.63 -12.65
CA ARG A 35 -6.33 4.92 -11.98
C ARG A 35 -6.40 5.23 -10.49
N ARG A 36 -5.25 5.35 -9.82
CA ARG A 36 -5.18 5.81 -8.43
C ARG A 36 -5.79 7.20 -8.28
N ASP A 37 -5.41 8.14 -9.13
CA ASP A 37 -5.86 9.53 -9.05
C ASP A 37 -7.37 9.65 -9.31
N GLU A 38 -7.89 8.86 -10.25
CA GLU A 38 -9.34 8.74 -10.50
C GLU A 38 -10.09 8.20 -9.28
N LEU A 39 -9.62 7.11 -8.69
CA LEU A 39 -10.25 6.50 -7.51
C LEU A 39 -10.19 7.46 -6.30
N ALA A 40 -9.06 8.12 -6.08
CA ALA A 40 -8.91 9.11 -5.01
C ALA A 40 -9.88 10.29 -5.17
N ALA A 41 -10.09 10.77 -6.39
CA ALA A 41 -11.08 11.82 -6.66
C ALA A 41 -12.51 11.34 -6.35
N VAL A 42 -12.86 10.11 -6.73
CA VAL A 42 -14.18 9.54 -6.44
C VAL A 42 -14.39 9.35 -4.93
N VAL A 43 -13.40 8.82 -4.19
CA VAL A 43 -13.46 8.67 -2.72
C VAL A 43 -13.66 10.03 -2.05
N ALA A 44 -12.96 11.06 -2.51
CA ALA A 44 -13.10 12.41 -1.96
C ALA A 44 -14.52 12.97 -2.18
N GLU A 45 -15.08 12.83 -3.38
CA GLU A 45 -16.43 13.29 -3.70
C GLU A 45 -17.49 12.53 -2.89
N MET A 46 -17.39 11.21 -2.82
CA MET A 46 -18.32 10.38 -2.03
C MET A 46 -18.24 10.69 -0.53
N THR A 47 -17.05 10.99 -0.01
CA THR A 47 -16.86 11.42 1.38
C THR A 47 -17.53 12.77 1.63
N TRP A 48 -17.38 13.71 0.69
CA TRP A 48 -18.04 15.00 0.74
C TRP A 48 -19.57 14.85 0.75
N ASP A 49 -20.11 14.05 -0.17
CA ASP A 49 -21.55 13.79 -0.27
C ASP A 49 -22.11 13.09 0.98
N LEU A 50 -21.39 12.11 1.54
CA LEU A 50 -21.78 11.43 2.77
C LEU A 50 -21.82 12.40 3.95
N GLY A 51 -20.83 13.30 4.04
CA GLY A 51 -20.80 14.36 5.04
C GLY A 51 -21.96 15.35 4.88
N GLY A 52 -22.22 15.78 3.64
CA GLY A 52 -23.34 16.67 3.31
C GLY A 52 -24.70 16.05 3.66
N LEU A 53 -24.90 14.78 3.32
CA LEU A 53 -26.11 14.03 3.68
C LEU A 53 -26.29 13.96 5.20
N THR A 54 -25.21 13.66 5.93
CA THR A 54 -25.21 13.57 7.39
C THR A 54 -25.53 14.94 8.02
N TYR A 55 -24.94 16.01 7.49
CA TYR A 55 -25.22 17.38 7.91
C TYR A 55 -26.69 17.75 7.71
N GLU A 56 -27.24 17.49 6.52
CA GLU A 56 -28.64 17.78 6.18
C GLU A 56 -29.64 16.99 7.05
N MET A 57 -29.30 15.75 7.45
CA MET A 57 -30.09 14.96 8.40
C MET A 57 -30.00 15.54 9.82
N ALA A 58 -28.80 15.96 10.24
CA ALA A 58 -28.55 16.52 11.56
C ALA A 58 -29.34 17.81 11.80
N ILE A 59 -29.32 18.75 10.85
CA ILE A 59 -30.05 20.02 10.99
C ILE A 59 -31.58 19.85 10.95
N ARG A 60 -32.08 18.72 10.44
CA ARG A 60 -33.51 18.37 10.42
C ARG A 60 -33.92 17.42 11.55
N ASP A 61 -33.00 17.07 12.44
CA ASP A 61 -33.19 16.13 13.56
C ASP A 61 -33.82 14.78 13.13
N HIS A 62 -33.44 14.30 11.95
CA HIS A 62 -34.01 13.07 11.39
C HIS A 62 -32.91 12.19 10.77
N PHE A 63 -32.28 11.38 11.62
CA PHE A 63 -31.26 10.43 11.19
C PHE A 63 -31.87 9.13 10.68
N ARG A 64 -31.45 8.75 9.48
CA ARG A 64 -31.69 7.42 8.91
C ARG A 64 -30.37 6.67 8.82
N ILE A 65 -30.04 5.96 9.88
CA ILE A 65 -28.78 5.21 9.98
C ILE A 65 -28.66 4.15 8.88
N ASP A 66 -29.77 3.55 8.45
CA ASP A 66 -29.79 2.59 7.34
C ASP A 66 -29.28 3.20 6.02
N VAL A 67 -29.61 4.45 5.75
CA VAL A 67 -29.16 5.17 4.56
C VAL A 67 -27.66 5.48 4.68
N LEU A 68 -27.22 5.96 5.85
CA LEU A 68 -25.80 6.25 6.09
C LEU A 68 -24.93 5.01 5.97
N VAL A 69 -25.36 3.88 6.55
CA VAL A 69 -24.65 2.60 6.45
C VAL A 69 -24.53 2.16 5.00
N ARG A 70 -25.63 2.23 4.22
CA ARG A 70 -25.58 1.86 2.80
C ARG A 70 -24.60 2.73 2.00
N ARG A 71 -24.65 4.06 2.18
CA ARG A 71 -23.73 4.99 1.50
C ARG A 71 -22.28 4.80 1.93
N ALA A 72 -22.05 4.53 3.21
CA ALA A 72 -20.71 4.23 3.72
C ALA A 72 -20.17 2.91 3.14
N SER A 73 -21.00 1.88 2.96
CA SER A 73 -20.59 0.64 2.29
C SER A 73 -20.21 0.87 0.82
N GLU A 74 -21.01 1.65 0.08
CA GLU A 74 -20.68 2.04 -1.30
C GLU A 74 -19.32 2.78 -1.37
N LEU A 75 -19.08 3.72 -0.44
CA LEU A 75 -17.79 4.41 -0.33
C LEU A 75 -16.63 3.44 0.01
N GLN A 76 -16.84 2.54 0.96
CA GLN A 76 -15.84 1.54 1.36
C GLN A 76 -15.42 0.62 0.21
N GLU A 77 -16.34 0.28 -0.70
CA GLU A 77 -16.01 -0.52 -1.88
C GLU A 77 -15.02 0.21 -2.81
N VAL A 78 -15.19 1.52 -2.99
CA VAL A 78 -14.28 2.34 -3.82
C VAL A 78 -12.96 2.59 -3.09
N ASP A 79 -13.02 2.87 -1.78
CA ASP A 79 -11.83 3.04 -0.93
C ASP A 79 -10.97 1.76 -0.91
N ALA A 80 -11.59 0.58 -0.86
CA ALA A 80 -10.88 -0.69 -0.95
C ALA A 80 -10.17 -0.87 -2.31
N GLN A 81 -10.79 -0.41 -3.41
CA GLN A 81 -10.13 -0.43 -4.73
C GLN A 81 -8.95 0.53 -4.79
N LEU A 82 -9.06 1.72 -4.19
CA LEU A 82 -7.95 2.66 -4.08
C LEU A 82 -6.80 2.03 -3.30
N GLY A 83 -7.09 1.44 -2.13
CA GLY A 83 -6.10 0.74 -1.33
C GLY A 83 -5.42 -0.42 -2.06
N GLU A 84 -6.12 -1.14 -2.94
CA GLU A 84 -5.51 -2.17 -3.79
C GLU A 84 -4.45 -1.57 -4.72
N VAL A 85 -4.82 -0.52 -5.46
CA VAL A 85 -3.94 0.16 -6.41
C VAL A 85 -2.72 0.75 -5.70
N GLU A 86 -2.92 1.35 -4.52
CA GLU A 86 -1.84 1.90 -3.72
C GLU A 86 -0.88 0.81 -3.23
N ARG A 87 -1.38 -0.36 -2.84
CA ARG A 87 -0.53 -1.51 -2.47
C ARG A 87 0.28 -2.03 -3.64
N LEU A 88 -0.29 -2.08 -4.85
CA LEU A 88 0.44 -2.47 -6.06
C LEU A 88 1.58 -1.48 -6.33
N LEU A 89 1.28 -0.18 -6.38
CA LEU A 89 2.29 0.85 -6.56
C LEU A 89 3.40 0.78 -5.50
N ALA A 90 3.04 0.58 -4.23
CA ALA A 90 4.03 0.43 -3.16
C ALA A 90 4.94 -0.80 -3.37
N ALA A 91 4.37 -1.94 -3.78
CA ALA A 91 5.14 -3.15 -4.07
C ALA A 91 6.13 -2.97 -5.24
N ASP A 92 5.74 -2.24 -6.28
CA ASP A 92 6.63 -1.93 -7.41
C ASP A 92 7.80 -1.05 -7.01
N TYR A 93 7.55 -0.05 -6.15
CA TYR A 93 8.61 0.76 -5.57
C TYR A 93 9.51 -0.05 -4.63
N GLU A 94 8.96 -0.98 -3.85
CA GLU A 94 9.75 -1.83 -2.97
C GLU A 94 10.68 -2.78 -3.72
N GLY A 95 10.44 -3.10 -4.99
CA GLY A 95 11.39 -3.85 -5.81
C GLY A 95 12.64 -3.06 -6.19
N ILE A 96 12.55 -1.73 -6.21
CA ILE A 96 13.57 -0.81 -6.76
C ILE A 96 14.45 -0.29 -5.62
N SER A 97 15.75 -0.53 -5.70
CA SER A 97 16.71 -0.03 -4.70
C SER A 97 17.34 1.32 -5.03
N GLY A 98 17.15 1.81 -6.25
CA GLY A 98 17.71 3.07 -6.71
C GLY A 98 17.89 3.11 -8.21
N GLY A 99 18.49 4.20 -8.69
CA GLY A 99 18.90 4.38 -10.07
C GLY A 99 20.42 4.25 -10.21
N CYS A 100 20.87 3.65 -11.31
CA CYS A 100 22.29 3.57 -11.63
C CYS A 100 22.91 4.97 -11.73
N ARG A 101 24.01 5.21 -11.01
CA ARG A 101 24.72 6.51 -11.02
C ARG A 101 25.26 6.96 -12.38
N ALA A 102 25.42 6.05 -13.34
CA ALA A 102 25.92 6.38 -14.67
C ALA A 102 24.83 6.68 -15.70
N CYS A 103 23.73 5.91 -15.70
CA CYS A 103 22.69 6.03 -16.73
C CYS A 103 21.27 6.27 -16.18
N GLY A 104 21.09 6.30 -14.86
CA GLY A 104 19.80 6.51 -14.21
C GLY A 104 18.87 5.29 -14.22
N ALA A 105 19.24 4.19 -14.90
CA ALA A 105 18.36 3.01 -15.01
C ALA A 105 18.03 2.42 -13.62
N PRO A 106 16.75 2.11 -13.33
CA PRO A 106 16.36 1.52 -12.05
C PRO A 106 16.98 0.13 -11.89
N HIS A 107 17.28 -0.25 -10.65
CA HIS A 107 17.81 -1.58 -10.36
C HIS A 107 17.19 -2.19 -9.10
N SER A 108 17.02 -3.50 -9.14
CA SER A 108 16.43 -4.29 -8.06
C SER A 108 17.28 -4.25 -6.78
N ARG A 109 16.66 -4.47 -5.61
CA ARG A 109 17.41 -4.68 -4.36
C ARG A 109 18.42 -5.82 -4.53
N GLY A 110 19.68 -5.54 -4.23
CA GLY A 110 20.78 -6.51 -4.35
C GLY A 110 21.35 -6.67 -5.76
N ALA A 111 20.92 -5.87 -6.74
CA ALA A 111 21.56 -5.84 -8.05
C ALA A 111 23.04 -5.45 -7.93
N VAL A 112 23.91 -6.35 -8.36
CA VAL A 112 25.37 -6.16 -8.29
C VAL A 112 25.84 -5.33 -9.49
N TYR A 113 25.21 -5.49 -10.66
CA TYR A 113 25.50 -4.75 -11.89
C TYR A 113 24.22 -4.09 -12.44
N CYS A 114 24.40 -2.95 -13.12
CA CYS A 114 23.33 -2.31 -13.89
C CYS A 114 23.02 -3.14 -15.14
N TRP A 115 21.75 -3.51 -15.31
CA TRP A 115 21.28 -4.27 -16.47
C TRP A 115 21.43 -3.50 -17.79
N GLN A 116 21.39 -2.16 -17.75
CA GLN A 116 21.41 -1.32 -18.95
C GLN A 116 22.82 -0.94 -19.41
N CYS A 117 23.69 -0.48 -18.50
CA CYS A 117 25.04 -0.01 -18.86
C CYS A 117 26.17 -0.92 -18.36
N GLY A 118 25.86 -2.00 -17.65
CA GLY A 118 26.84 -2.94 -17.11
C GLY A 118 27.65 -2.43 -15.92
N LEU A 119 27.41 -1.19 -15.46
CA LEU A 119 28.16 -0.61 -14.34
C LEU A 119 27.92 -1.38 -13.05
N GLN A 120 28.98 -1.66 -12.31
CA GLN A 120 28.92 -2.19 -10.95
C GLN A 120 28.23 -1.21 -9.99
N LEU A 121 27.19 -1.66 -9.28
CA LEU A 121 26.34 -0.88 -8.37
C LEU A 121 26.79 -0.97 -6.89
N LEU A 122 28.10 -1.22 -6.64
CA LEU A 122 28.60 -1.49 -5.29
C LEU A 122 28.23 -0.38 -4.28
N GLN A 123 27.61 -0.82 -3.18
CA GLN A 123 27.61 -0.22 -1.84
C GLN A 123 26.51 0.77 -1.44
N GLU A 124 25.24 0.42 -1.67
CA GLU A 124 24.12 0.95 -0.84
C GLU A 124 23.49 -0.14 0.07
N SER A 125 24.03 -1.36 0.09
CA SER A 125 23.52 -2.50 0.87
C SER A 125 24.35 -2.84 2.13
N GLN A 126 25.22 -1.93 2.59
CA GLN A 126 25.93 -2.07 3.87
C GLN A 126 25.50 -0.97 4.86
N SER A 127 24.27 -1.09 5.36
CA SER A 127 23.79 -0.44 6.58
C SER A 127 22.59 -1.29 7.02
N ALA A 128 22.67 -2.26 7.94
CA ALA A 128 23.33 -2.22 9.23
C ALA A 128 24.06 -3.55 9.54
N VAL A 129 25.39 -3.49 9.62
CA VAL A 129 26.16 -4.36 10.50
C VAL A 129 26.67 -3.45 11.61
N VAL A 130 26.00 -3.51 12.77
CA VAL A 130 26.52 -2.92 14.00
C VAL A 130 27.80 -3.68 14.33
N THR A 131 28.94 -3.01 14.16
CA THR A 131 30.25 -3.49 14.55
C THR A 131 30.28 -3.68 16.06
N GLY A 132 30.61 -4.91 16.48
CA GLY A 132 30.87 -5.25 17.86
C GLY A 132 32.02 -4.41 18.42
N VAL A 133 31.66 -3.47 19.30
CA VAL A 133 32.55 -2.96 20.33
C VAL A 133 32.18 -3.72 21.61
N THR A 134 33.14 -4.48 22.14
CA THR A 134 33.03 -5.20 23.40
C THR A 134 32.85 -4.19 24.54
N ALA A 135 31.70 -4.23 25.20
CA ALA A 135 31.43 -3.58 26.47
C ALA A 135 30.93 -4.64 27.47
N PRO A 136 31.17 -4.47 28.79
CA PRO A 136 31.32 -5.56 29.74
C PRO A 136 29.98 -6.22 30.09
N THR A 137 30.08 -7.43 30.65
CA THR A 137 28.98 -8.19 31.25
C THR A 137 28.07 -7.28 32.08
N ALA A 138 26.89 -7.00 31.54
CA ALA A 138 25.77 -6.41 32.26
C ALA A 138 24.67 -7.47 32.32
N GLU A 139 24.24 -7.75 33.54
CA GLU A 139 23.18 -8.68 33.87
C GLU A 139 21.94 -8.46 32.99
N ILE A 140 21.36 -9.56 32.51
CA ILE A 140 20.06 -9.57 31.85
C ILE A 140 19.03 -9.14 32.90
N PRO A 141 18.35 -7.99 32.79
CA PRO A 141 17.18 -7.75 33.60
C PRO A 141 16.09 -8.69 33.07
N ALA A 142 15.47 -9.43 33.98
CA ALA A 142 14.25 -10.18 33.70
C ALA A 142 13.25 -9.28 32.96
N PRO A 143 12.52 -9.80 31.96
CA PRO A 143 11.52 -9.01 31.26
C PRO A 143 10.53 -8.48 32.30
N ALA A 144 10.41 -7.15 32.36
CA ALA A 144 9.38 -6.47 33.12
C ALA A 144 8.04 -7.09 32.71
N GLN A 145 7.33 -7.63 33.69
CA GLN A 145 5.96 -8.07 33.51
C GLN A 145 5.16 -6.86 33.03
N THR A 146 4.70 -6.91 31.80
CA THR A 146 3.72 -5.96 31.29
C THR A 146 2.50 -6.10 32.18
N VAL A 147 2.18 -5.04 32.92
CA VAL A 147 0.88 -4.92 33.59
C VAL A 147 -0.18 -5.09 32.50
N PRO A 148 -1.12 -6.04 32.60
CA PRO A 148 -2.20 -6.13 31.65
C PRO A 148 -2.99 -4.82 31.71
N ALA A 149 -3.24 -4.23 30.55
CA ALA A 149 -4.22 -3.16 30.42
C ALA A 149 -5.54 -3.65 31.05
N PRO A 150 -6.29 -2.79 31.75
CA PRO A 150 -7.59 -3.21 32.28
C PRO A 150 -8.44 -3.63 31.09
N GLU A 151 -8.92 -4.88 31.13
CA GLU A 151 -9.94 -5.35 30.22
C GLU A 151 -11.13 -4.39 30.33
N THR A 152 -11.37 -3.61 29.28
CA THR A 152 -12.63 -2.89 29.12
C THR A 152 -13.70 -3.96 29.01
N GLN A 153 -14.32 -4.30 30.14
CA GLN A 153 -15.52 -5.10 30.16
C GLN A 153 -16.56 -4.33 29.35
N ILE A 154 -16.86 -4.83 28.14
CA ILE A 154 -17.99 -4.37 27.35
C ILE A 154 -19.23 -4.71 28.16
N GLN A 155 -19.77 -3.71 28.85
CA GLN A 155 -21.01 -3.86 29.58
C GLN A 155 -22.13 -4.11 28.55
N PRO A 156 -22.93 -5.18 28.68
CA PRO A 156 -24.08 -5.38 27.80
C PRO A 156 -25.01 -4.16 27.86
N PRO A 157 -25.68 -3.80 26.76
CA PRO A 157 -26.54 -2.63 26.72
C PRO A 157 -27.61 -2.73 27.80
N ALA A 158 -27.85 -1.61 28.49
CA ALA A 158 -28.86 -1.55 29.53
C ALA A 158 -30.25 -1.95 28.97
N PRO A 159 -31.07 -2.69 29.76
CA PRO A 159 -32.41 -3.03 29.33
C PRO A 159 -33.25 -1.75 29.09
N PRO A 160 -34.22 -1.79 28.17
CA PRO A 160 -35.07 -0.64 27.89
C PRO A 160 -35.77 -0.16 29.17
N ARG A 161 -35.74 1.15 29.43
CA ARG A 161 -36.43 1.74 30.57
C ARG A 161 -37.93 1.47 30.43
N GLN A 162 -38.51 0.79 31.42
CA GLN A 162 -39.95 0.66 31.51
C GLN A 162 -40.55 2.03 31.91
N PRO A 163 -41.69 2.42 31.32
CA PRO A 163 -42.36 3.66 31.69
C PRO A 163 -42.79 3.62 33.16
N LEU A 164 -42.64 4.76 33.83
CA LEU A 164 -43.11 4.95 35.21
C LEU A 164 -44.64 4.73 35.26
N PRO A 165 -45.18 4.05 36.30
CA PRO A 165 -46.63 4.00 36.47
C PRO A 165 -47.20 5.41 36.70
N PRO A 166 -48.42 5.68 36.20
CA PRO A 166 -49.09 6.95 36.47
C PRO A 166 -49.38 7.10 37.97
N ARG A 167 -49.31 8.34 38.46
CA ARG A 167 -49.65 8.71 39.84
C ARG A 167 -51.14 8.60 40.12
#